data_AF-V4XK96-F1
#
_entry.id   AF-V4XK96-F1
#
_cell.length_a   1.000
_cell.length_b   1.000
_cell.length_c   1.000
_cell.angle_alpha   90.00
_cell.angle_beta   90.00
_cell.angle_gamma   90.00
#
_symmetry.space_group_name_H-M   'P 1'
#
loop_
_entity.id
_entity.type
_entity.pdbx_description
1 polymer ?
#
loop_
_entity_poly.entity_id
_entity_poly.type
_entity_poly.pdbx_seq_one_letter_code
_entity_poly.pdbx_strand_id
1 'polypeptide(L)'
;MLENYVRLVERFVEAETPIAGFVKNPSARAITGTLGERDTEFDVPWPDDTAFFTRLLEQHADDADSDAGGGGDAAAEPGENRRTDELTATSWFISRGGPDGAMAADGDALGVERKLDPECYEVTFFVIYDPRTDLCYKVEAPYAISKDPDTREQLKTQILSEVAAERGPPRAVDKADELAKISTGEKADLRRQFEQQLHSERQKTYDVLRWEDG
;
A
#
# COMPACT_ATOMS: atom_id res chain seq x y z
N MET A 1 -3.81 18.35 -3.69
CA MET A 1 -3.49 17.05 -3.03
C MET A 1 -2.03 17.03 -2.57
N LEU A 2 -1.07 17.32 -3.45
CA LEU A 2 0.37 17.30 -3.11
C LEU A 2 0.75 18.23 -1.94
N GLU A 3 0.25 19.47 -1.95
CA GLU A 3 0.49 20.43 -0.87
C GLU A 3 -0.01 19.93 0.49
N ASN A 4 -1.17 19.27 0.54
CA ASN A 4 -1.69 18.70 1.78
C ASN A 4 -0.75 17.64 2.35
N TYR A 5 -0.15 16.80 1.50
CA TYR A 5 0.83 15.82 1.94
C TYR A 5 2.09 16.52 2.48
N VAL A 6 2.64 17.51 1.78
CA VAL A 6 3.82 18.27 2.25
C VAL A 6 3.56 18.87 3.64
N ARG A 7 2.42 19.56 3.81
CA ARG A 7 2.04 20.16 5.09
C ARG A 7 1.79 19.13 6.19
N LEU A 8 1.25 17.96 5.83
CA LEU A 8 1.06 16.86 6.78
C LEU A 8 2.40 16.35 7.29
N VAL A 9 3.33 16.03 6.39
CA VAL A 9 4.67 15.54 6.76
C VAL A 9 5.38 16.56 7.64
N GLU A 10 5.42 17.84 7.22
CA GLU A 10 6.03 18.92 7.99
C GLU A 10 5.48 19.01 9.41
N ARG A 11 4.15 18.93 9.57
CA ARG A 11 3.50 19.01 10.88
C ARG A 11 3.83 17.81 11.78
N PHE A 12 3.84 16.60 11.24
CA PHE A 12 4.13 15.40 12.05
C PHE A 12 5.60 15.31 12.45
N VAL A 13 6.50 15.77 11.57
CA VAL A 13 7.92 15.93 11.88
C VAL A 13 8.12 16.99 12.97
N GLU A 14 7.50 18.16 12.84
CA GLU A 14 7.58 19.23 13.85
C GLU A 14 7.00 18.80 15.21
N ALA A 15 5.95 17.98 15.20
CA ALA A 15 5.31 17.46 16.41
C ALA A 15 5.98 16.19 16.97
N GLU A 16 7.11 15.75 16.40
CA GLU A 16 7.85 14.53 16.79
C GLU A 16 6.92 13.30 16.93
N THR A 17 5.89 13.23 16.09
CA THR A 17 4.89 12.15 16.10
C THR A 17 5.04 11.33 14.82
N PRO A 18 5.38 10.03 14.91
CA PRO A 18 5.47 9.18 13.73
C PRO A 18 4.12 9.03 13.03
N ILE A 19 4.15 8.99 11.70
CA ILE A 19 2.98 8.72 10.85
C ILE A 19 3.32 7.60 9.85
N ALA A 20 2.38 6.67 9.68
CA ALA A 20 2.45 5.62 8.67
C ALA A 20 1.08 5.40 8.03
N GLY A 21 1.09 5.06 6.73
CA GLY A 21 -0.06 4.55 5.99
C GLY A 21 -0.05 3.03 5.95
N PHE A 22 -1.25 2.42 5.94
CA PHE A 22 -1.43 0.98 5.80
C PHE A 22 -2.31 0.69 4.59
N VAL A 23 -1.77 -0.02 3.60
CA VAL A 23 -2.44 -0.35 2.35
C VAL A 23 -2.79 -1.83 2.34
N LYS A 24 -4.10 -2.11 2.37
CA LYS A 24 -4.63 -3.49 2.49
C LYS A 24 -4.45 -4.33 1.22
N ASN A 25 -4.55 -3.69 0.06
CA ASN A 25 -4.42 -4.33 -1.25
C ASN A 25 -3.52 -3.44 -2.11
N PRO A 26 -2.20 -3.49 -1.93
CA PRO A 26 -1.30 -2.81 -2.84
C PRO A 26 -1.50 -3.38 -4.24
N SER A 27 -1.48 -2.52 -5.26
CA SER A 27 -1.57 -2.92 -6.67
C SER A 27 -0.51 -2.21 -7.52
N ALA A 28 0.60 -1.83 -6.88
CA ALA A 28 1.70 -1.16 -7.54
C ALA A 28 2.33 -2.08 -8.59
N ARG A 29 2.84 -1.49 -9.67
CA ARG A 29 3.54 -2.19 -10.76
C ARG A 29 4.88 -1.53 -11.05
N ALA A 30 5.46 -0.87 -10.04
CA ALA A 30 6.69 -0.12 -10.24
C ALA A 30 7.87 -1.07 -10.45
N ILE A 31 7.93 -2.17 -9.70
CA ILE A 31 8.99 -3.16 -9.80
C ILE A 31 8.77 -4.03 -11.05
N THR A 32 7.58 -4.62 -11.19
CA THR A 32 7.27 -5.50 -12.33
C THR A 32 7.26 -4.76 -13.66
N GLY A 33 6.80 -3.51 -13.69
CA GLY A 33 6.87 -2.65 -14.87
C GLY A 33 8.31 -2.32 -15.25
N THR A 34 9.15 -1.91 -14.28
CA THR A 34 10.58 -1.63 -14.55
C THR A 34 11.33 -2.88 -15.02
N LEU A 35 11.01 -4.05 -14.48
CA LEU A 35 11.60 -5.31 -14.93
C LEU A 35 11.16 -5.65 -16.36
N GLY A 36 9.88 -5.44 -16.69
CA GLY A 36 9.36 -5.72 -18.04
C GLY A 36 9.86 -4.74 -19.11
N GLU A 37 10.22 -3.51 -18.73
CA GLU A 37 10.85 -2.53 -19.63
C GLU A 37 12.35 -2.78 -19.83
N ARG A 38 12.99 -3.52 -18.91
CA ARG A 38 14.39 -3.91 -19.06
C ARG A 38 14.50 -5.13 -19.96
N ASP A 39 15.57 -5.17 -20.74
CA ASP A 39 15.93 -6.33 -21.55
C ASP A 39 16.51 -7.41 -20.63
N THR A 40 15.63 -8.11 -19.92
CA THR A 40 15.97 -9.24 -19.06
C THR A 40 15.84 -10.54 -19.82
N GLU A 41 16.67 -11.53 -19.50
CA GLU A 41 16.67 -12.86 -20.14
C GLU A 41 15.40 -13.69 -19.83
N PHE A 42 14.48 -13.16 -19.03
CA PHE A 42 13.25 -13.82 -18.62
C PHE A 42 12.06 -12.87 -18.73
N ASP A 43 10.90 -13.45 -19.06
CA ASP A 43 9.62 -12.75 -18.97
C ASP A 43 9.22 -12.60 -17.50
N VAL A 44 8.78 -11.40 -17.11
CA VAL A 44 8.32 -11.14 -15.74
C VAL A 44 7.03 -11.93 -15.49
N PRO A 45 7.03 -12.97 -14.63
CA PRO A 45 5.89 -13.88 -14.49
C PRO A 45 4.78 -13.32 -13.59
N TRP A 46 5.00 -12.16 -12.96
CA TRP A 46 4.07 -11.57 -12.00
C TRP A 46 3.29 -10.40 -12.61
N PRO A 47 1.96 -10.35 -12.44
CA PRO A 47 1.13 -9.26 -12.97
C PRO A 47 1.31 -7.92 -12.25
N ASP A 48 1.76 -7.93 -10.99
CA ASP A 48 1.99 -6.76 -10.15
C ASP A 48 3.02 -7.04 -9.04
N ASP A 49 3.44 -5.97 -8.36
CA ASP A 49 4.46 -6.03 -7.29
C ASP A 49 3.96 -6.88 -6.11
N THR A 50 2.64 -6.92 -5.89
CA THR A 50 2.01 -7.70 -4.82
C THR A 50 2.18 -9.18 -5.06
N ALA A 51 1.91 -9.66 -6.28
CA ALA A 51 2.14 -11.05 -6.66
C ALA A 51 3.63 -11.43 -6.57
N PHE A 52 4.53 -10.52 -6.94
CA PHE A 52 5.96 -10.69 -6.75
C PHE A 52 6.32 -10.87 -5.27
N PHE A 53 5.87 -9.98 -4.39
CA PHE A 53 6.18 -10.06 -2.97
C PHE A 53 5.53 -11.25 -2.27
N THR A 54 4.30 -11.64 -2.64
CA THR A 54 3.67 -12.86 -2.13
C THR A 54 4.58 -14.06 -2.38
N ARG A 55 5.06 -14.23 -3.62
CA ARG A 55 5.97 -15.34 -3.96
C ARG A 55 7.33 -15.24 -3.29
N LEU A 56 7.86 -14.03 -3.12
CA LEU A 56 9.16 -13.82 -2.46
C LEU A 56 9.12 -14.11 -0.95
N LEU A 57 7.98 -13.85 -0.30
CA LEU A 57 7.83 -13.90 1.16
C LEU A 57 7.16 -15.19 1.67
N GLU A 58 6.54 -15.96 0.77
CA GLU A 58 5.94 -17.26 1.09
C GLU A 58 7.01 -18.26 1.54
N GLN A 59 6.91 -18.69 2.79
CA GLN A 59 7.74 -19.77 3.33
C GLN A 59 7.02 -21.10 3.18
N HIS A 60 7.78 -22.13 2.85
CA HIS A 60 7.29 -23.50 2.78
C HIS A 60 7.81 -24.28 3.98
N ALA A 61 6.98 -25.16 4.56
CA ALA A 61 7.47 -26.14 5.50
C ALA A 61 8.38 -27.11 4.74
N ASP A 62 9.61 -27.30 5.20
CA ASP A 62 10.43 -28.41 4.72
C ASP A 62 9.69 -29.72 5.04
N ASP A 63 9.53 -30.60 4.05
CA ASP A 63 9.00 -31.95 4.22
C ASP A 63 9.94 -32.78 5.11
N ALA A 64 9.99 -32.49 6.40
CA ALA A 64 10.86 -33.14 7.37
C ALA A 64 10.39 -34.55 7.77
N ASP A 65 9.57 -35.21 6.95
CA ASP A 65 9.17 -36.61 7.15
C ASP A 65 8.81 -37.35 5.84
N SER A 66 9.42 -36.99 4.70
CA SER A 66 9.36 -37.85 3.51
C SER A 66 10.41 -38.97 3.57
N ASP A 67 10.45 -39.73 4.66
CA ASP A 67 11.05 -41.08 4.69
C ASP A 67 9.95 -42.11 4.35
N ALA A 68 9.35 -41.95 3.18
CA ALA A 68 8.49 -42.95 2.56
C ALA A 68 8.59 -42.78 1.04
N GLY A 69 9.37 -43.67 0.42
CA GLY A 69 9.62 -43.65 -1.01
C GLY A 69 8.35 -43.58 -1.87
N GLY A 70 8.38 -42.71 -2.87
CA GLY A 70 7.32 -42.56 -3.85
C GLY A 70 7.62 -41.36 -4.73
N GLY A 71 8.14 -41.61 -5.93
CA GLY A 71 8.68 -40.57 -6.79
C GLY A 71 7.65 -39.60 -7.36
N GLY A 72 8.17 -38.44 -7.75
CA GLY A 72 7.51 -37.51 -8.65
C GLY A 72 7.94 -36.08 -8.36
N ASP A 73 8.64 -35.45 -9.30
CA ASP A 73 8.76 -33.98 -9.44
C ASP A 73 7.37 -33.36 -9.73
N ALA A 74 6.38 -33.67 -8.90
CA ALA A 74 5.12 -32.96 -8.89
C ALA A 74 5.37 -31.69 -8.09
N ALA A 75 5.53 -30.56 -8.79
CA ALA A 75 5.53 -29.26 -8.15
C ALA A 75 4.27 -29.17 -7.28
N ALA A 76 4.45 -29.08 -5.97
CA ALA A 76 3.35 -28.90 -5.02
C ALA A 76 2.46 -27.75 -5.50
N GLU A 77 1.14 -27.91 -5.38
CA GLU A 77 0.21 -26.86 -5.77
C GLU A 77 0.49 -25.59 -4.94
N PRO A 78 0.32 -24.38 -5.51
CA PRO A 78 0.54 -23.14 -4.76
C PRO A 78 -0.21 -23.14 -3.43
N GLY A 79 0.54 -23.00 -2.33
CA GLY A 79 -0.02 -22.99 -0.96
C GLY A 79 -0.09 -24.35 -0.25
N GLU A 80 0.21 -25.47 -0.92
CA GLU A 80 0.07 -26.83 -0.35
C GLU A 80 1.01 -27.08 0.84
N ASN A 81 2.23 -26.52 0.79
CA ASN A 81 3.23 -26.61 1.87
C ASN A 81 3.48 -25.27 2.59
N ARG A 82 2.54 -24.32 2.52
CA ARG A 82 2.74 -22.99 3.10
C ARG A 82 2.84 -23.03 4.61
N ARG A 83 3.90 -22.43 5.14
CA ARG A 83 4.07 -22.20 6.58
C ARG A 83 3.20 -21.01 7.03
N THR A 84 2.28 -21.25 7.96
CA THR A 84 1.23 -20.28 8.35
C THR A 84 1.35 -19.72 9.78
N ASP A 85 2.34 -20.17 10.54
CA ASP A 85 2.57 -19.79 11.95
C ASP A 85 3.39 -18.51 12.12
N GLU A 86 4.05 -18.02 11.06
CA GLU A 86 4.91 -16.83 11.10
C GLU A 86 4.52 -15.83 10.01
N LEU A 87 4.53 -14.54 10.34
CA LEU A 87 4.48 -13.46 9.34
C LEU A 87 5.86 -13.28 8.73
N THR A 88 5.94 -13.10 7.41
CA THR A 88 7.18 -12.69 6.75
C THR A 88 7.08 -11.22 6.36
N ALA A 89 8.17 -10.47 6.48
CA ALA A 89 8.19 -9.07 6.09
C ALA A 89 9.54 -8.67 5.50
N THR A 90 9.53 -7.65 4.65
CA THR A 90 10.75 -7.10 4.04
C THR A 90 11.48 -6.13 4.98
N SER A 91 12.66 -5.69 4.57
CA SER A 91 13.22 -4.42 5.02
C SER A 91 12.43 -3.23 4.45
N TRP A 92 12.78 -2.02 4.88
CA TRP A 92 12.27 -0.79 4.28
C TRP A 92 12.97 -0.51 2.94
N PHE A 93 12.17 -0.09 1.97
CA PHE A 93 12.58 0.39 0.66
C PHE A 93 12.24 1.87 0.52
N ILE A 94 12.90 2.55 -0.42
CA ILE A 94 12.56 3.91 -0.85
C ILE A 94 11.83 3.81 -2.19
N SER A 95 10.62 4.34 -2.27
CA SER A 95 9.84 4.43 -3.50
C SER A 95 10.25 5.66 -4.30
N ARG A 96 10.82 5.44 -5.48
CA ARG A 96 11.17 6.49 -6.45
C ARG A 96 10.49 6.32 -7.80
N GLY A 97 9.68 5.27 -7.94
CA GLY A 97 8.99 4.93 -9.19
C GLY A 97 7.50 5.31 -9.16
N GLY A 98 6.89 5.43 -10.33
CA GLY A 98 5.44 5.68 -10.46
C GLY A 98 5.02 7.05 -9.90
N PRO A 99 3.83 7.16 -9.26
CA PRO A 99 3.30 8.45 -8.79
C PRO A 99 4.16 9.09 -7.68
N ASP A 100 4.96 8.31 -6.98
CA ASP A 100 5.85 8.78 -5.91
C ASP A 100 7.07 9.53 -6.47
N GLY A 101 7.41 9.33 -7.75
CA GLY A 101 8.52 10.02 -8.42
C GLY A 101 8.37 11.55 -8.45
N ALA A 102 7.15 12.07 -8.42
CA ALA A 102 6.92 13.53 -8.32
C ALA A 102 7.36 14.12 -6.96
N MET A 103 7.43 13.27 -5.93
CA MET A 103 7.88 13.62 -4.57
C MET A 103 9.31 13.16 -4.27
N ALA A 104 9.94 12.43 -5.19
CA ALA A 104 11.33 12.05 -5.06
C ALA A 104 12.24 13.29 -4.99
N ALA A 105 13.46 13.11 -4.48
CA ALA A 105 14.39 14.21 -4.28
C ALA A 105 14.72 14.98 -5.58
N ASP A 106 14.63 14.30 -6.72
CA ASP A 106 14.80 14.81 -8.08
C ASP A 106 13.50 15.37 -8.70
N GLY A 107 12.36 15.25 -8.00
CA GLY A 107 11.06 15.79 -8.39
C GLY A 107 10.81 17.22 -7.92
N ASP A 108 10.22 18.05 -8.79
CA ASP A 108 9.94 19.47 -8.54
C ASP A 108 8.74 19.74 -7.61
N ALA A 109 8.16 18.73 -6.96
CA ALA A 109 6.97 18.88 -6.09
C ALA A 109 5.76 19.53 -6.78
N LEU A 110 5.76 19.63 -8.13
CA LEU A 110 4.84 20.48 -8.88
C LEU A 110 4.80 21.94 -8.38
N GLY A 111 5.94 22.49 -7.93
CA GLY A 111 6.09 23.88 -7.48
C GLY A 111 5.64 24.16 -6.05
N VAL A 112 5.42 23.14 -5.21
CA VAL A 112 5.04 23.33 -3.79
C VAL A 112 6.25 23.72 -2.95
N GLU A 113 6.13 24.77 -2.14
CA GLU A 113 7.15 25.16 -1.17
C GLU A 113 7.34 24.10 -0.07
N ARG A 114 8.58 23.60 0.02
CA ARG A 114 9.04 22.61 1.00
C ARG A 114 9.91 23.27 2.07
N LYS A 115 9.70 22.93 3.34
CA LYS A 115 10.55 23.38 4.46
C LYS A 115 11.66 22.41 4.83
N LEU A 116 11.46 21.12 4.57
CA LEU A 116 12.44 20.07 4.81
C LEU A 116 13.25 19.80 3.53
N ASP A 117 14.34 19.06 3.67
CA ASP A 117 15.11 18.58 2.53
C ASP A 117 14.21 17.73 1.60
N PRO A 118 14.33 17.81 0.27
CA PRO A 118 13.48 17.07 -0.67
C PRO A 118 13.42 15.55 -0.39
N GLU A 119 14.55 14.96 0.01
CA GLU A 119 14.64 13.55 0.40
C GLU A 119 13.70 13.18 1.54
N CYS A 120 13.39 14.10 2.45
CA CYS A 120 12.52 13.85 3.60
C CYS A 120 11.07 13.50 3.19
N TYR A 121 10.66 13.89 1.98
CA TYR A 121 9.32 13.62 1.47
C TYR A 121 9.22 12.31 0.69
N GLU A 122 10.35 11.65 0.38
CA GLU A 122 10.35 10.35 -0.31
C GLU A 122 9.51 9.35 0.47
N VAL A 123 8.67 8.60 -0.26
CA VAL A 123 7.85 7.56 0.36
C VAL A 123 8.76 6.37 0.61
N THR A 124 8.86 5.93 1.86
CA THR A 124 9.45 4.65 2.21
C THR A 124 8.36 3.63 2.48
N PHE A 125 8.65 2.36 2.23
CA PHE A 125 7.69 1.31 2.50
C PHE A 125 8.34 -0.02 2.86
N PHE A 126 7.59 -0.88 3.53
CA PHE A 126 7.90 -2.30 3.62
C PHE A 126 6.64 -3.12 3.38
N VAL A 127 6.81 -4.39 3.06
CA VAL A 127 5.72 -5.32 2.77
C VAL A 127 5.65 -6.36 3.87
N ILE A 128 4.42 -6.67 4.30
CA ILE A 128 4.10 -7.74 5.25
C ILE A 128 3.30 -8.79 4.48
N TYR A 129 3.72 -10.04 4.55
CA TYR A 129 2.97 -11.18 4.05
C TYR A 129 2.33 -11.93 5.22
N ASP A 130 1.01 -12.10 5.15
CA ASP A 130 0.24 -12.93 6.05
C ASP A 130 -0.11 -14.27 5.36
N PRO A 131 0.62 -15.36 5.66
CA PRO A 131 0.38 -16.66 5.02
C PRO A 131 -0.97 -17.28 5.39
N ARG A 132 -1.61 -16.84 6.48
CA ARG A 132 -2.88 -17.39 6.96
C ARG A 132 -4.03 -17.02 6.05
N THR A 133 -3.94 -15.86 5.40
CA THR A 133 -4.93 -15.33 4.47
C THR A 133 -4.41 -15.20 3.03
N ASP A 134 -3.13 -15.49 2.81
CA ASP A 134 -2.42 -15.27 1.54
C ASP A 134 -2.44 -13.81 1.07
N LEU A 135 -2.27 -12.87 1.99
CA LEU A 135 -2.37 -11.45 1.68
C LEU A 135 -1.05 -10.72 1.95
N CYS A 136 -0.73 -9.79 1.05
CA CYS A 136 0.34 -8.82 1.25
C CYS A 136 -0.25 -7.47 1.63
N TYR A 137 0.29 -6.87 2.69
CA TYR A 137 0.03 -5.50 3.10
C TYR A 137 1.25 -4.63 2.83
N LYS A 138 1.03 -3.40 2.39
CA LYS A 138 2.12 -2.41 2.24
C LYS A 138 1.99 -1.36 3.33
N VAL A 139 3.07 -1.11 4.05
CA VAL A 139 3.16 -0.06 5.05
C VAL A 139 4.03 1.04 4.49
N GLU A 140 3.56 2.28 4.53
CA GLU A 140 4.25 3.44 3.95
C GLU A 140 4.52 4.51 5.01
N ALA A 141 5.66 5.17 4.93
CA ALA A 141 5.97 6.32 5.78
C ALA A 141 6.86 7.32 5.01
N PRO A 142 6.74 8.63 5.27
CA PRO A 142 7.70 9.59 4.74
C PRO A 142 9.11 9.28 5.24
N TYR A 143 10.13 9.49 4.40
CA TYR A 143 11.52 9.24 4.78
C TYR A 143 11.96 10.06 5.99
N ALA A 144 11.39 11.26 6.18
CA ALA A 144 11.59 12.04 7.40
C ALA A 144 11.34 11.26 8.69
N ILE A 145 10.37 10.34 8.68
CA ILE A 145 9.99 9.49 9.82
C ILE A 145 10.85 8.22 9.87
N SER A 146 11.08 7.57 8.72
CA SER A 146 11.81 6.30 8.66
C SER A 146 13.33 6.43 8.59
N LYS A 147 13.86 7.67 8.49
CA LYS A 147 15.30 7.95 8.46
C LYS A 147 15.97 7.57 9.76
N ASP A 148 15.30 7.83 10.89
CA ASP A 148 15.78 7.42 12.21
C ASP A 148 15.63 5.90 12.38
N PRO A 149 16.72 5.14 12.59
CA PRO A 149 16.66 3.69 12.71
C PRO A 149 15.78 3.21 13.86
N ASP A 150 15.80 3.92 14.99
CA ASP A 150 15.06 3.52 16.19
C ASP A 150 13.55 3.73 15.98
N THR A 151 13.14 4.89 15.47
CA THR A 151 11.75 5.17 15.09
C THR A 151 11.25 4.17 14.05
N ARG A 152 12.07 3.88 13.04
CA ARG A 152 11.71 2.93 11.97
C ARG A 152 11.50 1.51 12.50
N GLU A 153 12.34 1.05 13.41
CA GLU A 153 12.23 -0.29 13.98
C GLU A 153 11.03 -0.40 14.94
N GLN A 154 10.79 0.64 15.75
CA GLN A 154 9.62 0.72 16.62
C GLN A 154 8.32 0.68 15.79
N LEU A 155 8.25 1.48 14.72
CA LEU A 155 7.10 1.53 13.82
C LEU A 155 6.85 0.18 13.16
N LYS A 156 7.92 -0.47 12.65
CA LYS A 156 7.82 -1.81 12.06
C LYS A 156 7.34 -2.85 13.08
N THR A 157 7.94 -2.87 14.26
CA THR A 157 7.60 -3.82 15.34
C THR A 157 6.15 -3.65 15.79
N GLN A 158 5.70 -2.41 15.98
CA GLN A 158 4.33 -2.11 16.36
C GLN A 158 3.34 -2.65 15.33
N ILE A 159 3.52 -2.31 14.05
CA ILE A 159 2.57 -2.72 13.00
C ILE A 159 2.58 -4.24 12.82
N LEU A 160 3.74 -4.88 12.84
CA LEU A 160 3.83 -6.35 12.78
C LEU A 160 3.11 -7.01 13.97
N SER A 161 3.27 -6.47 15.18
CA SER A 161 2.60 -6.99 16.36
C SER A 161 1.08 -6.85 16.27
N GLU A 162 0.60 -5.71 15.76
CA GLU A 162 -0.83 -5.47 15.54
C GLU A 162 -1.40 -6.42 14.47
N VAL A 163 -0.72 -6.60 13.33
CA VAL A 163 -1.15 -7.54 12.28
C VAL A 163 -1.15 -8.99 12.78
N ALA A 164 -0.14 -9.37 13.57
CA ALA A 164 -0.06 -10.70 14.16
C ALA A 164 -1.22 -10.97 15.12
N ALA A 165 -1.53 -9.99 15.98
CA ALA A 165 -2.58 -10.08 16.99
C ALA A 165 -3.99 -10.10 16.37
N GLU A 166 -4.25 -9.23 15.40
CA GLU A 166 -5.58 -9.07 14.79
C GLU A 166 -5.86 -10.07 13.66
N ARG A 167 -4.82 -10.78 13.18
CA ARG A 167 -4.90 -11.67 12.01
C ARG A 167 -5.44 -10.95 10.77
N GLY A 168 -4.92 -9.74 10.55
CA GLY A 168 -5.41 -8.82 9.54
C GLY A 168 -4.90 -7.41 9.76
N PRO A 169 -5.56 -6.39 9.18
CA PRO A 169 -5.15 -5.00 9.36
C PRO A 169 -5.19 -4.57 10.83
N PRO A 170 -4.36 -3.59 11.23
CA PRO A 170 -4.45 -2.96 12.54
C PRO A 170 -5.86 -2.44 12.86
N ARG A 171 -6.29 -2.60 14.11
CA ARG A 171 -7.61 -2.11 14.57
C ARG A 171 -7.85 -0.63 14.31
N ALA A 172 -6.80 0.20 14.44
CA ALA A 172 -6.91 1.63 14.16
C ALA A 172 -7.28 1.89 12.69
N VAL A 173 -6.73 1.11 11.76
CA VAL A 173 -6.99 1.19 10.33
C VAL A 173 -8.41 0.70 10.02
N ASP A 174 -8.80 -0.45 10.57
CA ASP A 174 -10.17 -0.95 10.42
C ASP A 174 -11.21 0.03 10.96
N LYS A 175 -10.92 0.65 12.11
CA LYS A 175 -11.81 1.66 12.68
C LYS A 175 -11.89 2.92 11.83
N ALA A 176 -10.77 3.37 11.28
CA ALA A 176 -10.75 4.51 10.37
C ALA A 176 -11.58 4.23 9.10
N ASP A 177 -11.47 3.03 8.54
CA ASP A 177 -12.28 2.60 7.38
C ASP A 177 -13.78 2.56 7.70
N GLU A 178 -14.17 2.04 8.87
CA GLU A 178 -15.56 2.08 9.34
C GLU A 178 -16.09 3.53 9.42
N LEU A 179 -15.32 4.44 10.02
CA LEU A 179 -15.69 5.84 10.16
C LEU A 179 -15.78 6.56 8.80
N ALA A 180 -14.85 6.25 7.88
CA ALA A 180 -14.86 6.82 6.53
C ALA A 180 -16.09 6.39 5.72
N LYS A 181 -16.54 5.14 5.88
CA LYS A 181 -17.77 4.63 5.22
C LYS A 181 -19.01 5.40 5.63
N ILE A 182 -19.13 5.77 6.91
CA ILE A 182 -20.25 6.56 7.44
C ILE A 182 -20.33 7.92 6.74
N SER A 183 -19.19 8.58 6.50
CA SER A 183 -19.15 9.90 5.82
C SER A 183 -19.66 9.90 4.37
N THR A 184 -19.60 8.75 3.67
CA THR A 184 -20.10 8.65 2.28
C THR A 184 -21.62 8.49 2.24
N GLY A 185 -22.20 7.77 3.21
CA GLY A 185 -23.66 7.68 3.39
C GLY A 185 -24.26 9.02 3.83
N GLU A 186 -23.63 9.69 4.78
CA GLU A 186 -24.06 11.02 5.24
C GLU A 186 -23.91 12.09 4.16
N LYS A 187 -22.91 12.01 3.28
CA LYS A 187 -22.79 12.91 2.11
C LYS A 187 -23.98 12.77 1.14
N ALA A 188 -24.55 11.58 0.99
CA ALA A 188 -25.74 11.39 0.15
C ALA A 188 -26.99 12.01 0.80
N ASP A 189 -27.13 11.88 2.13
CA ASP A 189 -28.25 12.46 2.87
C ASP A 189 -28.14 13.98 3.02
N LEU A 190 -26.93 14.52 3.26
CA LEU A 190 -26.65 15.96 3.21
C LEU A 190 -26.92 16.52 1.81
N ARG A 191 -26.49 15.83 0.75
CA ARG A 191 -26.76 16.25 -0.64
C ARG A 191 -28.25 16.24 -0.96
N ARG A 192 -29.01 15.26 -0.48
CA ARG A 192 -30.48 15.19 -0.63
C ARG A 192 -31.20 16.26 0.19
N GLN A 193 -30.70 16.64 1.37
CA GLN A 193 -31.23 17.76 2.16
C GLN A 193 -30.90 19.13 1.53
N PHE A 194 -29.71 19.31 0.95
CA PHE A 194 -29.35 20.51 0.20
C PHE A 194 -30.20 20.69 -1.08
N GLU A 195 -30.51 19.60 -1.79
CA GLU A 195 -31.42 19.61 -2.95
C GLU A 195 -32.86 19.98 -2.55
N GLN A 196 -33.33 19.55 -1.37
CA GLN A 196 -34.66 19.88 -0.87
C GLN A 196 -34.80 21.32 -0.37
N GLN A 197 -33.73 21.91 0.19
CA GLN A 197 -33.78 23.28 0.73
C GLN A 197 -33.54 24.38 -0.31
N LEU A 198 -32.93 24.09 -1.46
CA LEU A 198 -32.51 25.11 -2.42
C LEU A 198 -33.34 25.21 -3.71
N HIS A 199 -34.43 24.44 -3.88
CA HIS A 199 -35.40 24.54 -5.00
C HIS A 199 -34.79 24.94 -6.37
N SER A 200 -33.68 24.33 -6.76
CA SER A 200 -32.98 24.66 -8.00
C SER A 200 -32.77 23.41 -8.84
N GLU A 201 -33.45 23.34 -9.97
CA GLU A 201 -33.27 22.29 -10.97
C GLU A 201 -31.97 22.51 -11.75
N ARG A 202 -31.19 21.43 -11.81
CA ARG A 202 -29.90 21.22 -12.47
C ARG A 202 -29.67 22.04 -13.76
N GLN A 203 -28.59 22.84 -13.78
CA GLN A 203 -27.89 23.14 -15.04
C GLN A 203 -27.21 21.86 -15.54
N LYS A 204 -27.63 21.37 -16.71
CA LYS A 204 -26.99 20.26 -17.42
C LYS A 204 -25.65 20.72 -18.00
N THR A 205 -24.56 20.04 -17.65
CA THR A 205 -23.24 20.21 -18.26
C THR A 205 -23.00 19.12 -19.30
N TYR A 206 -22.21 19.47 -20.32
CA TYR A 206 -22.14 19.02 -21.71
C TYR A 206 -21.83 17.53 -22.02
N ASP A 207 -21.74 16.63 -21.04
CA ASP A 207 -21.35 15.22 -21.26
C ASP A 207 -22.51 14.27 -21.67
N VAL A 208 -23.67 14.81 -22.07
CA VAL A 208 -24.86 14.03 -22.49
C VAL A 208 -25.12 14.13 -24.00
N LEU A 209 -24.16 14.60 -24.81
CA LEU A 209 -24.32 14.76 -26.27
C LEU A 209 -23.53 13.75 -27.13
N ARG A 210 -22.93 12.68 -26.58
CA ARG A 210 -22.04 11.78 -27.37
C ARG A 210 -22.49 10.33 -27.54
N TRP A 211 -23.69 9.94 -27.12
CA TRP A 211 -24.20 8.57 -27.34
C TRP A 211 -25.69 8.55 -27.74
N GLU A 212 -26.05 9.39 -28.70
CA GLU A 212 -27.12 9.09 -29.67
C GLU A 212 -26.52 9.28 -31.07
N ASP A 213 -25.86 8.24 -31.55
CA ASP A 213 -25.84 7.85 -32.96
C ASP A 213 -25.32 6.40 -33.02
N GLY A 214 -26.27 5.48 -33.20
CA GLY A 214 -26.09 4.03 -33.23
C GLY A 214 -27.39 3.31 -32.93
#